data_AF-A0A3N5TFE0-F1
#
_entry.id   AF-A0A3N5TFE0-F1
#
_cell.length_a   1.000
_cell.length_b   1.000
_cell.length_c   1.000
_cell.angle_alpha   90.00
_cell.angle_beta   90.00
_cell.angle_gamma   90.00
#
_symmetry.space_group_name_H-M   'P 1'
#
loop_
_entity.id
_entity.type
_entity.pdbx_description
1 polymer ?
#
loop_
_entity_poly.entity_id
_entity_poly.type
_entity_poly.pdbx_seq_one_letter_code
_entity_poly.pdbx_strand_id
1 'polypeptide(L)'
;MLDRAFCFSVFAIIERLLKSEITNTSRQLIVNYIEEADGDTYSEKARAAIFRYSNEKIPSLEEIRNKANAQSKDSLSILEHLVLKMEYEASRI
;
A
#
# COMPACT_ATOMS: atom_id res chain seq x y z
N MET A 1 11.25 6.89 12.72
CA MET A 1 10.97 7.54 11.42
C MET A 1 10.79 6.44 10.41
N LEU A 2 9.60 6.33 9.81
CA LEU A 2 9.31 5.32 8.80
C LEU A 2 10.31 5.37 7.63
N ASP A 3 10.64 4.21 7.09
CA ASP A 3 11.49 4.10 5.91
C ASP A 3 10.88 4.82 4.69
N ARG A 4 11.70 5.53 3.92
CA ARG A 4 11.22 6.33 2.79
C ARG A 4 10.65 5.46 1.67
N ALA A 5 11.23 4.30 1.39
CA ALA A 5 10.76 3.40 0.33
C ALA A 5 9.39 2.84 0.68
N PHE A 6 9.18 2.48 1.95
CA PHE A 6 7.88 2.07 2.45
C PHE A 6 6.83 3.20 2.32
N CYS A 7 7.11 4.41 2.80
CA CYS A 7 6.18 5.54 2.66
C CYS A 7 5.82 5.82 1.20
N PHE A 8 6.81 5.82 0.29
CA PHE A 8 6.55 6.03 -1.14
C PHE A 8 5.72 4.93 -1.77
N SER A 9 5.85 3.68 -1.31
CA SER A 9 5.01 2.58 -1.79
C SER A 9 3.53 2.79 -1.42
N VAL A 10 3.25 3.26 -0.19
CA VAL A 10 1.89 3.57 0.26
C VAL A 10 1.30 4.73 -0.54
N PHE A 11 2.08 5.80 -0.73
CA PHE A 11 1.65 6.96 -1.52
C PHE A 11 1.31 6.57 -2.96
N ALA A 12 2.17 5.77 -3.61
CA ALA A 12 1.94 5.33 -4.97
C ALA A 12 0.64 4.52 -5.12
N ILE A 13 0.27 3.72 -4.11
CA ILE A 13 -1.02 3.01 -4.10
C ILE A 13 -2.18 4.00 -4.00
N ILE A 14 -2.13 4.94 -3.06
CA ILE A 14 -3.20 5.93 -2.85
C ILE A 14 -3.37 6.81 -4.10
N GLU A 15 -2.28 7.33 -4.66
CA GLU A 15 -2.30 8.14 -5.88
C GLU A 15 -2.86 7.34 -7.07
N ARG A 16 -2.54 6.04 -7.16
CA ARG A 16 -3.09 5.15 -8.20
C ARG A 16 -4.59 4.96 -8.07
N LEU A 17 -5.10 4.80 -6.84
CA LEU A 17 -6.52 4.61 -6.58
C LEU A 17 -7.32 5.90 -6.81
N LEU A 18 -6.79 7.03 -6.33
CA LEU A 18 -7.41 8.35 -6.51
C LEU A 18 -7.26 8.91 -7.94
N LYS A 19 -6.30 8.38 -8.72
CA LYS A 19 -5.88 8.91 -10.03
C LYS A 19 -5.42 10.37 -9.96
N SER A 20 -4.82 10.75 -8.84
CA SER A 20 -4.29 12.10 -8.60
C SER A 20 -3.07 12.04 -7.70
N GLU A 21 -2.14 12.97 -7.87
CA GLU A 21 -1.00 13.13 -6.96
C GLU A 21 -1.46 13.62 -5.59
N ILE A 22 -0.80 13.15 -4.53
CA ILE A 22 -1.05 13.62 -3.16
C ILE A 22 -0.06 14.73 -2.79
N THR A 23 -0.57 15.77 -2.14
CA THR A 23 0.24 16.90 -1.70
C THR A 23 1.22 16.51 -0.60
N ASN A 24 2.26 17.32 -0.36
CA ASN A 24 3.19 17.10 0.74
C ASN A 24 2.49 17.10 2.11
N THR A 25 1.47 17.94 2.31
CA THR A 25 0.67 17.96 3.54
C THR A 25 -0.08 16.64 3.71
N SER A 26 -0.71 16.14 2.64
CA SER A 26 -1.41 14.84 2.66
C SER A 26 -0.45 13.68 2.96
N ARG A 27 0.76 13.69 2.36
CA ARG A 27 1.81 12.69 2.62
C ARG A 27 2.19 12.66 4.10
N GLN A 28 2.35 13.82 4.73
CA GLN A 28 2.65 13.89 6.17
C GLN A 28 1.50 13.34 7.02
N LEU A 29 0.25 13.66 6.67
CA LEU A 29 -0.92 13.13 7.39
C LEU A 29 -1.02 11.60 7.28
N ILE A 30 -0.74 11.04 6.10
CA ILE A 30 -0.71 9.59 5.89
C ILE A 30 0.40 8.93 6.75
N VAL A 31 1.60 9.52 6.78
CA VAL A 31 2.71 9.02 7.62
C VAL A 31 2.33 9.02 9.09
N ASN A 32 1.81 10.14 9.60
CA ASN A 32 1.39 10.24 11.00
C ASN A 32 0.33 9.18 11.34
N TYR A 33 -0.65 9.00 10.43
CA TYR A 33 -1.66 7.98 10.61
C TYR A 33 -1.07 6.57 10.67
N ILE A 34 -0.10 6.23 9.82
CA ILE A 34 0.55 4.90 9.86
C ILE A 34 1.34 4.70 11.16
N GLU A 35 1.97 5.74 11.69
CA GLU A 35 2.70 5.63 12.96
C GLU A 35 1.75 5.40 14.15
N GLU A 36 0.57 6.05 14.13
CA GLU A 36 -0.41 6.02 15.23
C GLU A 36 -1.49 4.93 15.11
N ALA A 37 -1.69 4.35 13.92
CA ALA A 37 -2.76 3.38 13.68
C ALA A 37 -2.61 2.12 14.54
N ASP A 38 -3.75 1.57 14.97
CA ASP A 38 -3.83 0.26 15.58
C ASP A 38 -3.52 -0.82 14.52
N GLY A 39 -2.58 -1.69 14.83
CA GLY A 39 -2.10 -2.76 13.95
C GLY A 39 -0.79 -3.33 14.48
N ASP A 40 -0.63 -4.64 14.42
CA ASP A 40 0.56 -5.30 14.96
C ASP A 40 1.74 -5.19 13.99
N THR A 41 1.45 -4.99 12.70
CA THR A 41 2.47 -4.87 11.64
C THR A 41 2.32 -3.58 10.84
N TYR A 42 3.44 -3.09 10.28
CA TYR A 42 3.41 -1.94 9.38
C TYR A 42 2.56 -2.18 8.12
N SER A 43 2.46 -3.42 7.66
CA SER A 43 1.58 -3.77 6.53
C SER A 43 0.10 -3.52 6.86
N GLU A 44 -0.37 -3.95 8.03
CA GLU A 44 -1.75 -3.71 8.48
C GLU A 44 -2.04 -2.22 8.62
N LYS A 45 -1.12 -1.48 9.24
CA LYS A 45 -1.25 -0.02 9.39
C LYS A 45 -1.28 0.69 8.04
N ALA A 46 -0.44 0.28 7.08
CA ALA A 46 -0.48 0.81 5.72
C ALA A 46 -1.79 0.48 5.01
N ARG A 47 -2.30 -0.75 5.11
CA ARG A 47 -3.60 -1.14 4.56
C ARG A 47 -4.74 -0.29 5.13
N ALA A 48 -4.71 -0.04 6.44
CA ALA A 48 -5.68 0.85 7.11
C ALA A 48 -5.55 2.30 6.59
N ALA A 49 -4.33 2.80 6.40
CA ALA A 49 -4.09 4.13 5.85
C ALA A 49 -4.62 4.23 4.41
N ILE A 50 -4.30 3.26 3.56
CA ILE A 50 -4.79 3.22 2.17
C ILE A 50 -6.32 3.27 2.17
N PHE A 51 -6.98 2.37 2.91
CA PHE A 51 -8.43 2.37 3.01
C PHE A 51 -9.00 3.71 3.48
N ARG A 52 -8.39 4.33 4.51
CA ARG A 52 -8.83 5.63 5.03
C ARG A 52 -8.76 6.76 3.99
N TYR A 53 -7.69 6.80 3.20
CA TYR A 53 -7.41 7.93 2.31
C TYR A 53 -7.88 7.72 0.85
N SER A 54 -8.14 6.48 0.43
CA SER A 54 -8.71 6.18 -0.89
C SER A 54 -10.14 5.65 -0.85
N ASN A 55 -10.65 5.26 0.32
CA ASN A 55 -11.94 4.57 0.50
C ASN A 55 -12.05 3.28 -0.34
N GLU A 56 -10.92 2.65 -0.66
CA GLU A 56 -10.81 1.48 -1.51
C GLU A 56 -10.05 0.38 -0.79
N LYS A 57 -10.51 -0.86 -0.93
CA LYS A 57 -9.80 -2.04 -0.40
C LYS A 57 -8.78 -2.49 -1.43
N ILE A 58 -7.54 -2.73 -0.98
CA ILE A 58 -6.50 -3.32 -1.82
C ILE A 58 -6.45 -4.83 -1.67
N PRO A 59 -6.10 -5.57 -2.73
CA PRO A 59 -6.03 -7.03 -2.69
C PRO A 59 -5.04 -7.52 -1.64
N SER A 60 -5.36 -8.66 -1.02
CA SER A 60 -4.48 -9.43 -0.14
C SER A 60 -3.37 -10.13 -0.91
N LEU A 61 -2.29 -10.51 -0.21
CA LEU A 61 -1.22 -11.31 -0.81
C LEU A 61 -1.73 -12.66 -1.34
N GLU A 62 -2.72 -13.26 -0.68
CA GLU A 62 -3.33 -14.51 -1.10
C GLU A 62 -4.11 -14.34 -2.41
N GLU A 63 -4.92 -13.29 -2.54
CA GLU A 63 -5.64 -12.97 -3.79
C GLU A 63 -4.69 -12.75 -4.96
N ILE A 64 -3.60 -11.98 -4.73
CA ILE A 64 -2.58 -11.72 -5.75
C ILE A 64 -1.90 -13.03 -6.16
N ARG A 65 -1.57 -13.89 -5.20
CA ARG A 65 -0.93 -15.19 -5.46
C ARG A 65 -1.84 -16.12 -6.25
N ASN A 66 -3.11 -16.20 -5.87
CA ASN A 66 -4.10 -17.03 -6.55
C ASN A 66 -4.29 -16.58 -8.01
N LYS A 67 -4.33 -15.27 -8.26
CA LYS A 67 -4.39 -14.72 -9.61
C LYS A 67 -3.14 -15.03 -10.44
N ALA A 68 -1.95 -14.80 -9.88
CA ALA A 68 -0.69 -15.06 -10.56
C ALA A 68 -0.54 -16.54 -10.96
N ASN A 69 -1.03 -17.46 -10.12
CA ASN A 69 -1.05 -18.89 -10.39
C ASN A 69 -2.07 -19.28 -11.47
N ALA A 70 -3.22 -18.58 -11.54
CA ALA A 70 -4.31 -18.91 -12.46
C ALA A 70 -4.13 -18.35 -13.87
N GLN A 71 -3.45 -17.20 -14.03
CA GLN A 71 -3.46 -16.43 -15.28
C GLN A 71 -2.05 -16.05 -15.82
N SER A 72 -0.98 -16.68 -15.31
CA SER A 72 0.43 -16.33 -15.56
C SER A 72 0.85 -14.97 -14.97
N LYS A 73 2.15 -14.82 -14.64
CA LYS A 73 2.69 -13.63 -13.95
C LYS A 73 2.42 -12.29 -14.64
N ASP A 74 2.33 -12.27 -15.97
CA ASP A 74 2.07 -11.06 -16.76
C ASP A 74 0.62 -10.54 -16.65
N SER A 75 -0.24 -11.23 -15.89
CA SER A 75 -1.64 -10.82 -15.65
C SER A 75 -1.84 -9.88 -14.45
N LEU A 76 -0.77 -9.61 -13.68
CA LEU A 76 -0.89 -8.72 -12.54
C LEU A 76 -1.00 -7.26 -13.00
N SER A 77 -1.98 -6.58 -12.44
CA SER A 77 -2.21 -5.15 -12.61
C SER A 77 -1.14 -4.34 -11.89
N ILE A 78 -0.99 -3.08 -12.32
CA ILE A 78 -0.10 -2.11 -11.67
C ILE A 78 -0.39 -2.00 -10.16
N LEU A 79 -1.67 -2.01 -9.76
CA LEU A 79 -2.05 -1.95 -8.35
C LEU A 79 -1.51 -3.15 -7.58
N GLU A 80 -1.63 -4.36 -8.12
CA GLU A 80 -1.15 -5.59 -7.46
C GLU A 80 0.37 -5.58 -7.31
N HIS A 81 1.11 -5.07 -8.31
CA HIS A 81 2.55 -4.86 -8.18
C HIS A 81 2.92 -3.83 -7.12
N LEU A 82 2.17 -2.73 -7.00
CA LEU A 82 2.39 -1.73 -5.96
C LEU A 82 2.12 -2.31 -4.56
N VAL A 83 1.06 -3.10 -4.40
CA VAL A 83 0.76 -3.81 -3.15
C VAL A 83 1.90 -4.76 -2.78
N LEU A 84 2.37 -5.60 -3.71
CA LEU A 84 3.50 -6.50 -3.45
C LEU A 84 4.76 -5.73 -3.00
N LYS A 85 5.04 -4.57 -3.61
CA LYS A 85 6.15 -3.72 -3.21
C LYS A 85 5.97 -3.17 -1.80
N MET A 86 4.79 -2.67 -1.47
CA MET A 86 4.49 -2.17 -0.12
C MET A 86 4.67 -3.25 0.93
N GLU A 87 4.15 -4.46 0.69
CA GLU A 87 4.28 -5.61 1.58
C GLU A 87 5.75 -6.01 1.77
N TYR A 88 6.54 -6.00 0.69
CA TYR A 88 7.98 -6.25 0.75
C TYR A 88 8.70 -5.19 1.60
N GLU A 89 8.47 -3.89 1.37
CA GLU A 89 9.14 -2.85 2.16
C GLU A 89 8.68 -2.87 3.62
N ALA A 90 7.40 -3.17 3.89
CA ALA A 90 6.89 -3.33 5.26
C ALA A 90 7.59 -4.47 6.02
N SER A 91 7.95 -5.56 5.34
CA SER A 91 8.65 -6.70 5.95
C SER A 91 10.10 -6.43 6.36
N ARG A 92 10.64 -5.27 5.97
CA ARG A 92 12.05 -4.88 6.22
C ARG A 92 12.21 -3.91 7.39
N ILE A 93 11.12 -3.53 8.05
CA ILE A 93 11.05 -2.57 9.16
C ILE A 93 10.56 -3.29 10.39
#